data_AF-A0AAU9DLP5-F1
#
_entry.id   AF-A0AAU9DLP5-F1
#
_cell.length_a   1.000
_cell.length_b   1.000
_cell.length_c   1.000
_cell.angle_alpha   90.00
_cell.angle_beta   90.00
_cell.angle_gamma   90.00
#
_symmetry.space_group_name_H-M   'P 1'
#
loop_
_entity.id
_entity.type
_entity.pdbx_description
1 polymer ?
#
loop_
_entity_poly.entity_id
_entity_poly.type
_entity_poly.pdbx_seq_one_letter_code
_entity_poly.pdbx_strand_id
1 'polypeptide(L)'
;MKRTALKDNSYKHTNLFQAAKSAVNGLFYAFKEERNLKIDILVFLVLWCIMLSLNFSVVEKIICCLNWALIVSMEVINTVFERVIDRIWGEDYNEEVKILKDMAAGAVFFLSASLVIIVGALCIVKLGGF
;
A
#
# COMPACT_ATOMS: atom_id res chain seq x y z
N MET A 1 -17.10 27.95 30.84
CA MET A 1 -16.58 27.71 29.47
C MET A 1 -17.15 26.37 29.00
N LYS A 2 -18.01 26.37 27.97
CA LYS A 2 -18.92 25.27 27.59
C LYS A 2 -18.21 23.92 27.36
N ARG A 3 -18.28 23.02 28.34
CA ARG A 3 -18.11 21.57 28.16
C ARG A 3 -19.50 20.96 28.00
N THR A 4 -20.09 21.08 26.82
CA THR A 4 -21.34 20.37 26.47
C THR A 4 -21.50 20.33 24.95
N ALA A 5 -21.68 19.12 24.41
CA ALA A 5 -21.98 18.79 23.01
C ALA A 5 -20.81 18.56 22.02
N LEU A 6 -19.77 17.81 22.42
CA LEU A 6 -19.06 16.99 21.42
C LEU A 6 -19.96 15.81 21.05
N LYS A 7 -20.26 15.72 19.76
CA LYS A 7 -21.21 14.85 19.08
C LYS A 7 -20.77 13.38 19.19
N ASP A 8 -21.06 12.73 20.32
CA ASP A 8 -20.58 11.40 20.70
C ASP A 8 -21.31 10.23 20.01
N ASN A 9 -21.46 10.29 18.69
CA ASN A 9 -21.88 9.12 17.91
C ASN A 9 -21.45 9.16 16.43
N SER A 10 -20.66 10.16 16.01
CA SER A 10 -20.29 10.34 14.60
C SER A 10 -19.19 9.39 14.10
N TYR A 11 -18.57 8.62 15.00
CA TYR A 11 -17.46 7.70 14.69
C TYR A 11 -17.85 6.22 14.83
N LYS A 12 -19.03 5.91 15.37
CA LYS A 12 -19.54 4.54 15.41
C LYS A 12 -20.14 4.21 14.05
N HIS A 13 -19.50 3.31 13.30
CA HIS A 13 -20.13 2.68 12.15
C HIS A 13 -21.32 1.86 12.65
N THR A 14 -22.53 2.40 12.53
CA THR A 14 -23.73 1.73 13.03
C THR A 14 -24.10 0.52 12.16
N ASN A 15 -23.69 0.52 10.88
CA ASN A 15 -23.94 -0.56 9.92
C ASN A 15 -22.66 -0.95 9.14
N LEU A 16 -22.50 -2.24 8.81
CA LEU A 16 -21.38 -2.78 8.01
C LEU A 16 -21.17 -2.05 6.69
N PHE A 17 -22.26 -1.65 6.03
CA PHE A 17 -22.20 -0.88 4.78
C PHE A 17 -21.52 0.48 4.95
N GLN A 18 -21.76 1.15 6.08
CA GLN A 18 -21.14 2.45 6.37
C GLN A 18 -19.64 2.28 6.68
N ALA A 19 -19.25 1.22 7.39
CA ALA A 19 -17.85 0.87 7.60
C ALA A 19 -17.12 0.58 6.28
N ALA A 20 -17.72 -0.25 5.42
CA ALA A 20 -17.17 -0.58 4.11
C ALA A 20 -17.02 0.66 3.22
N LYS A 21 -18.04 1.53 3.17
CA LYS A 21 -17.98 2.79 2.41
C LYS A 21 -16.86 3.70 2.90
N SER A 22 -16.68 3.83 4.22
CA SER A 22 -15.59 4.62 4.80
C SER A 22 -14.21 4.04 4.46
N ALA A 23 -14.05 2.71 4.54
CA ALA A 23 -12.79 2.05 4.16
C ALA A 23 -12.45 2.26 2.68
N VAL A 24 -13.43 2.10 1.78
CA VAL A 24 -13.26 2.33 0.34
C VAL A 24 -12.89 3.79 0.04
N ASN A 25 -13.53 4.75 0.72
CA ASN A 25 -13.18 6.17 0.58
C ASN A 25 -11.74 6.43 1.04
N GLY A 26 -11.28 5.79 2.13
CA GLY A 26 -9.91 5.87 2.60
C GLY A 26 -8.90 5.37 1.57
N LEU A 27 -9.15 4.21 0.97
CA LEU A 27 -8.33 3.65 -0.11
C LEU A 27 -8.31 4.56 -1.35
N PHE A 28 -9.47 5.10 -1.74
CA PHE A 28 -9.55 6.01 -2.89
C PHE A 28 -8.77 7.30 -2.64
N TYR A 29 -8.79 7.81 -1.41
CA TYR A 29 -8.02 8.98 -1.03
C TYR A 29 -6.50 8.71 -1.11
N ALA A 30 -6.04 7.57 -0.57
CA ALA A 30 -4.64 7.16 -0.69
C ALA A 30 -4.22 7.00 -2.17
N PHE A 31 -5.05 6.38 -3.01
CA PHE A 31 -4.79 6.23 -4.44
C PHE A 31 -4.68 7.57 -5.19
N LYS A 32 -5.47 8.57 -4.79
CA LYS A 32 -5.44 9.89 -5.45
C LYS A 32 -4.17 10.68 -5.08
N GLU A 33 -3.80 10.66 -3.80
CA GLU A 33 -2.70 11.47 -3.28
C GLU A 33 -1.34 10.87 -3.63
N GLU A 34 -1.19 9.55 -3.52
CA GLU A 34 0.12 8.91 -3.57
C GLU A 34 0.57 8.55 -4.98
N ARG A 35 1.74 9.07 -5.36
CA ARG A 35 2.39 8.75 -6.63
C ARG A 35 2.93 7.32 -6.64
N ASN A 36 3.54 6.89 -5.55
CA ASN A 36 4.15 5.57 -5.42
C ASN A 36 3.10 4.47 -5.58
N LEU A 37 1.92 4.61 -4.94
CA LEU A 37 0.81 3.69 -5.12
C LEU A 37 0.38 3.52 -6.59
N LYS A 38 0.35 4.62 -7.37
CA LYS A 38 0.05 4.56 -8.82
C LYS A 38 1.13 3.81 -9.60
N ILE A 39 2.39 3.98 -9.21
CA ILE A 39 3.52 3.27 -9.83
C ILE A 39 3.44 1.78 -9.51
N ASP A 40 3.21 1.39 -8.26
CA ASP A 40 3.09 -0.03 -7.87
C ASP A 40 1.91 -0.71 -8.59
N ILE A 41 0.78 -0.02 -8.76
CA ILE A 41 -0.36 -0.52 -9.55
C ILE A 41 0.05 -0.73 -11.01
N LEU A 42 0.75 0.21 -11.63
CA LEU A 42 1.21 0.10 -13.01
C LEU A 42 2.19 -1.07 -13.16
N VAL A 43 3.17 -1.19 -12.25
CA VAL A 43 4.15 -2.28 -12.25
C VAL A 43 3.44 -3.62 -12.12
N PHE A 44 2.50 -3.74 -11.19
CA PHE A 44 1.72 -4.96 -11.03
C PHE A 44 0.92 -5.32 -12.28
N LEU A 45 0.27 -4.35 -12.93
CA LEU A 45 -0.46 -4.60 -14.18
C LEU A 45 0.47 -5.14 -15.29
N VAL A 46 1.68 -4.58 -15.42
CA VAL A 46 2.67 -5.07 -16.39
C VAL A 46 3.09 -6.50 -16.05
N LEU A 47 3.44 -6.78 -14.80
CA LEU A 47 3.82 -8.12 -14.35
C LEU A 47 2.68 -9.12 -14.52
N TRP A 48 1.44 -8.71 -14.26
CA TRP A 48 0.25 -9.53 -14.44
C TRP A 48 0.05 -9.92 -15.91
N CYS A 49 0.19 -8.97 -16.84
CA CYS A 49 0.13 -9.26 -18.27
C CYS A 49 1.21 -10.25 -18.72
N ILE A 50 2.43 -10.14 -18.18
CA ILE A 50 3.53 -11.10 -18.44
C ILE A 50 3.15 -12.50 -17.92
N MET A 51 2.62 -12.58 -16.70
CA MET A 51 2.18 -13.84 -16.09
C MET A 51 0.96 -14.47 -16.78
N LEU A 52 0.14 -13.70 -17.49
CA LEU A 52 -0.93 -14.23 -18.34
C LEU A 52 -0.39 -14.76 -19.67
N SER A 53 0.69 -14.14 -20.19
CA SER A 53 1.32 -14.53 -21.45
C SER A 53 2.18 -15.79 -21.29
N LEU A 54 2.73 -16.01 -20.11
CA LEU A 54 3.47 -17.21 -19.73
C LEU A 54 2.54 -18.21 -19.02
N ASN A 55 2.79 -19.52 -19.15
CA ASN A 55 1.98 -20.58 -18.52
C ASN A 55 2.21 -20.69 -17.00
N PHE A 56 1.95 -19.60 -16.26
CA PHE A 56 2.02 -19.56 -14.81
C PHE A 56 0.86 -20.32 -14.19
N SER A 57 1.17 -21.09 -13.14
CA SER A 57 0.19 -21.84 -12.36
C SER A 57 -0.73 -20.90 -11.56
N VAL A 58 -1.88 -21.43 -11.16
CA VAL A 58 -2.83 -20.67 -10.32
C VAL A 58 -2.19 -20.25 -8.99
N VAL A 59 -1.35 -21.10 -8.41
CA VAL A 59 -0.66 -20.82 -7.14
C VAL A 59 0.34 -19.67 -7.30
N GLU A 60 1.13 -19.66 -8.37
CA GLU A 60 2.09 -18.57 -8.65
C GLU A 60 1.37 -17.23 -8.83
N LYS A 61 0.21 -17.22 -9.50
CA LYS A 61 -0.66 -16.04 -9.64
C LYS A 61 -1.19 -15.55 -8.30
N ILE A 62 -1.66 -16.46 -7.44
CA ILE A 62 -2.16 -16.11 -6.10
C ILE A 62 -1.04 -15.50 -5.24
N ILE A 63 0.17 -16.06 -5.25
CA ILE A 63 1.31 -15.52 -4.49
C ILE A 63 1.61 -14.08 -4.91
N CYS A 64 1.60 -13.80 -6.22
CA CYS A 64 1.83 -12.44 -6.72
C CYS A 64 0.71 -11.47 -6.33
N CYS A 65 -0.56 -11.88 -6.39
CA CYS A 65 -1.67 -11.08 -5.89
C CYS A 65 -1.56 -10.77 -4.39
N LEU A 66 -1.17 -11.75 -3.58
CA LEU A 66 -1.00 -11.57 -2.13
C LEU A 66 0.16 -10.63 -1.80
N ASN A 67 1.28 -10.78 -2.49
CA ASN A 67 2.43 -9.88 -2.31
C ASN A 67 2.07 -8.44 -2.72
N TRP A 68 1.37 -8.26 -3.84
CA TRP A 68 0.88 -6.96 -4.25
C TRP A 68 -0.12 -6.33 -3.27
N ALA A 69 -1.04 -7.13 -2.70
CA ALA A 69 -1.94 -6.64 -1.66
C ALA A 69 -1.16 -6.19 -0.40
N LEU A 70 -0.05 -6.85 -0.06
CA LEU A 70 0.84 -6.44 1.03
C LEU A 70 1.55 -5.12 0.73
N ILE A 71 2.04 -4.93 -0.51
CA ILE A 71 2.65 -3.67 -0.95
C ILE A 71 1.65 -2.51 -0.82
N VAL A 72 0.44 -2.65 -1.38
CA VAL A 72 -0.60 -1.62 -1.29
C VAL A 72 -0.97 -1.30 0.17
N SER A 73 -1.05 -2.33 1.02
CA SER A 73 -1.32 -2.14 2.44
C SER A 73 -0.20 -1.35 3.13
N MET A 74 1.06 -1.66 2.83
CA MET A 74 2.22 -0.97 3.40
C MET A 74 2.33 0.47 2.88
N GLU A 75 2.01 0.72 1.61
CA GLU A 75 1.98 2.06 1.01
C GLU A 75 0.95 2.98 1.71
N VAL A 76 -0.24 2.44 1.98
CA VAL A 76 -1.28 3.14 2.75
C VAL A 76 -0.81 3.41 4.18
N ILE A 77 -0.15 2.45 4.83
CA ILE A 77 0.42 2.62 6.18
C ILE A 77 1.53 3.69 6.16
N ASN A 78 2.42 3.66 5.17
CA ASN A 78 3.46 4.68 4.98
C ASN A 78 2.85 6.07 4.87
N THR A 79 1.81 6.24 4.04
CA THR A 79 1.06 7.50 3.90
C THR A 79 0.46 7.97 5.22
N VAL A 80 -0.11 7.05 6.01
CA VAL A 80 -0.66 7.37 7.33
C VAL A 80 0.45 7.86 8.26
N PHE A 81 1.60 7.18 8.30
CA PHE A 81 2.73 7.60 9.11
C PHE A 81 3.28 8.95 8.67
N GLU A 82 3.46 9.19 7.38
CA GLU A 82 3.90 10.48 6.85
C GLU A 82 2.97 11.61 7.32
N ARG A 83 1.66 11.44 7.19
CA ARG A 83 0.68 12.44 7.64
C ARG A 83 0.64 12.62 9.15
N VAL A 84 0.81 11.55 9.92
CA VAL A 84 0.89 11.63 11.39
C VAL A 84 2.13 12.40 11.82
N ILE A 85 3.28 12.08 11.24
CA ILE A 85 4.54 12.76 11.50
C ILE A 85 4.44 14.24 11.11
N ASP A 86 3.91 14.55 9.93
CA ASP A 86 3.69 15.94 9.48
C ASP A 86 2.74 16.69 10.40
N ARG A 87 1.75 16.00 10.96
CA ARG A 87 0.81 16.62 11.90
C ARG A 87 1.42 16.90 13.26
N ILE A 88 2.34 16.06 13.74
CA ILE A 88 2.98 16.19 15.05
C ILE A 88 4.13 17.20 15.00
N TRP A 89 5.00 17.10 13.99
CA TRP A 89 6.20 17.93 13.89
C TRP A 89 6.03 19.18 13.03
N GLY A 90 5.10 19.22 12.08
CA GLY A 90 4.85 20.42 11.28
C GLY A 90 6.11 20.99 10.63
N GLU A 91 6.51 22.20 11.05
CA GLU A 91 7.73 22.88 10.59
C GLU A 91 8.99 22.49 11.39
N ASP A 92 8.86 21.83 12.54
CA ASP A 92 9.96 21.36 13.41
C ASP A 92 10.59 20.06 12.87
N TYR A 93 10.93 20.06 11.58
CA TYR A 93 11.55 18.93 10.91
C TYR A 93 13.00 18.76 11.38
N ASN A 94 13.28 17.67 12.10
CA ASN A 94 14.60 17.32 12.58
C ASN A 94 15.15 16.06 11.88
N GLU A 95 16.42 15.72 12.15
CA GLU A 95 17.09 14.57 11.53
C GLU A 95 16.42 13.24 11.90
N GLU A 96 15.86 13.10 13.11
CA GLU A 96 15.15 11.90 13.54
C GLU A 96 13.87 11.66 12.72
N VAL A 97 13.09 12.72 12.49
CA VAL A 97 11.87 12.68 11.66
C VAL A 97 12.20 12.24 10.24
N LYS A 98 13.31 12.74 9.69
CA LYS A 98 13.80 12.29 8.38
C LYS A 98 14.09 10.80 8.38
N ILE A 99 14.86 10.30 9.35
CA ILE A 99 15.20 8.88 9.46
C ILE A 99 13.94 8.01 9.55
N LEU A 100 12.94 8.41 10.35
CA LEU A 100 11.68 7.67 10.46
C LEU A 100 10.93 7.58 9.14
N LYS A 101 10.85 8.68 8.38
CA LYS A 101 10.23 8.69 7.05
C LYS A 101 11.01 7.83 6.05
N ASP A 102 12.33 7.94 6.05
CA ASP A 102 13.20 7.16 5.16
C ASP A 102 13.09 5.66 5.45
N MET A 103 12.98 5.26 6.72
CA MET A 103 12.75 3.87 7.12
C MET A 103 11.39 3.34 6.66
N ALA A 104 10.34 4.15 6.78
CA ALA A 104 8.99 3.77 6.36
C ALA A 104 8.91 3.60 4.83
N ALA A 105 9.48 4.54 4.06
CA ALA A 105 9.62 4.44 2.62
C ALA A 105 10.50 3.23 2.20
N GLY A 106 11.58 2.97 2.95
CA GLY A 106 12.46 1.82 2.72
C GLY A 106 11.75 0.48 2.88
N ALA A 107 10.80 0.38 3.81
CA ALA A 107 10.02 -0.85 4.00
C ALA A 107 9.07 -1.12 2.81
N VAL A 108 8.42 -0.09 2.26
CA VAL A 108 7.61 -0.26 1.04
C VAL A 108 8.52 -0.63 -0.14
N PHE A 109 9.64 0.07 -0.32
CA PHE A 109 10.59 -0.22 -1.38
C PHE A 109 11.07 -1.69 -1.35
N PHE A 110 11.36 -2.22 -0.17
CA PHE A 110 11.76 -3.61 0.00
C PHE A 110 10.66 -4.59 -0.46
N LEU A 111 9.41 -4.32 -0.11
CA LEU A 111 8.28 -5.14 -0.56
C LEU A 111 8.09 -5.06 -2.08
N SER A 112 8.10 -3.86 -2.66
CA SER A 112 7.98 -3.67 -4.12
C SER A 112 9.12 -4.35 -4.88
N ALA A 113 10.35 -4.27 -4.37
CA ALA A 113 11.50 -4.99 -4.93
C ALA A 113 11.32 -6.51 -4.85
N SER A 114 10.77 -7.03 -3.74
CA SER A 114 10.52 -8.46 -3.57
C SER A 114 9.57 -9.03 -4.63
N LEU A 115 8.52 -8.28 -5.00
CA LEU A 115 7.58 -8.69 -6.05
C LEU A 115 8.28 -8.85 -7.39
N VAL A 116 9.12 -7.87 -7.78
CA VAL A 116 9.88 -7.91 -9.03
C VAL A 116 10.85 -9.08 -9.05
N ILE A 117 11.55 -9.33 -7.94
CA ILE A 117 12.50 -10.46 -7.80
C ILE A 117 11.76 -11.80 -7.93
N ILE A 118 10.64 -11.98 -7.23
CA ILE A 118 9.85 -13.22 -7.25
C ILE A 118 9.32 -13.48 -8.66
N VAL A 119 8.67 -12.50 -9.29
CA VAL A 119 8.12 -12.65 -10.64
C VAL A 119 9.25 -12.88 -11.66
N GLY A 120 10.36 -12.15 -11.54
CA GLY A 120 11.53 -12.32 -12.40
C GLY A 120 12.13 -13.72 -12.31
N ALA A 121 12.30 -14.25 -11.09
CA ALA A 121 12.78 -15.62 -10.87
C ALA A 121 11.84 -16.66 -11.49
N LEU A 122 10.52 -16.50 -11.29
CA LEU A 122 9.52 -17.38 -11.91
C LEU A 122 9.56 -17.30 -13.45
N CYS A 123 9.74 -16.11 -14.02
CA CYS A 123 9.87 -15.95 -15.47
C CYS A 123 11.09 -16.70 -16.03
N ILE A 124 12.24 -16.63 -15.34
CA ILE A 124 13.46 -17.34 -15.75
C ILE A 124 13.22 -18.86 -15.77
N VAL A 125 12.57 -19.41 -14.74
CA VAL A 125 12.25 -20.84 -14.68
C VAL A 125 11.36 -21.26 -15.85
N LYS A 126 10.28 -20.49 -16.13
CA LYS A 126 9.33 -20.80 -17.21
C LYS A 126 9.95 -20.67 -18.60
N LEU A 127 10.85 -19.71 -18.82
CA LEU A 127 11.52 -19.49 -20.10
C LEU A 127 12.69 -20.47 -20.33
N GLY A 128 13.37 -20.88 -19.25
CA GLY A 128 14.49 -21.81 -19.29
C GLY A 128 14.09 -23.26 -19.55
N GLY A 129 12.79 -23.59 -19.61
CA GLY A 129 12.30 -24.94 -19.87
C GLY A 129 12.55 -25.93 -18.73
N PHE A 130 12.75 -25.44 -17.50
CA PHE A 130 12.84 -26.26 -16.29
C PHE A 130 11.45 -26.58 -15.72
#